data_AF-A0A159Z1S2-F1
#
_entry.id   AF-A0A159Z1S2-F1
#
_cell.length_a   1.000
_cell.length_b   1.000
_cell.length_c   1.000
_cell.angle_alpha   90.00
_cell.angle_beta   90.00
_cell.angle_gamma   90.00
#
_symmetry.space_group_name_H-M   'P 1'
#
loop_
_entity.id
_entity.type
_entity.pdbx_description
1 polymer ?
#
loop_
_entity_poly.entity_id
_entity_poly.type
_entity_poly.pdbx_seq_one_letter_code
_entity_poly.pdbx_strand_id
1 'polypeptide(L)'
;MDLLAQWEKDNGRHLHAHRRERKRKAPEVVAYQTAMAAFQDRYHEAVGKRCGLLRNGPGNERLSMKQYADRKAHAKQVAADDEAQRWMAQKIVRKEQAQEEKEREQALAAERLTGMAGKLEDHMAATVAAASKLAGREAAVAEREEFANTRERAQAQTADMQAGQTIALHNGETRLATERSALHRERLASRNEARAREADLDRREQTVASQEQEVAEAVEAIGDMVEQTERGEITAEGGKMEMGYIPRFVQRCAVTPPDARSPVQHLVARFVGLLKRVVTAWGGGSEPRRNEPQ
;
A
#
# COMPACT_ATOMS: atom_id res chain seq x y z
N MET A 1 141.06 -82.67 -3.01
CA MET A 1 139.62 -82.31 -3.03
C MET A 1 139.15 -82.31 -1.60
N ASP A 2 138.81 -81.13 -1.08
CA ASP A 2 138.52 -80.92 0.34
C ASP A 2 137.05 -81.29 0.63
N LEU A 3 136.83 -82.48 1.18
CA LEU A 3 135.50 -83.05 1.41
C LEU A 3 134.63 -82.20 2.34
N LEU A 4 135.23 -81.37 3.19
CA LEU A 4 134.50 -80.58 4.19
C LEU A 4 133.74 -79.40 3.57
N ALA A 5 134.38 -78.68 2.64
CA ALA A 5 133.77 -77.53 1.96
C ALA A 5 132.60 -77.93 1.06
N GLN A 6 132.69 -79.11 0.44
CA GLN A 6 131.60 -79.66 -0.37
C GLN A 6 130.39 -80.02 0.51
N TRP A 7 130.63 -80.63 1.67
CA TRP A 7 129.58 -80.98 2.63
C TRP A 7 128.83 -79.76 3.17
N GLU A 8 129.51 -78.67 3.53
CA GLU A 8 128.85 -77.45 4.04
C GLU A 8 127.90 -76.82 3.01
N LYS A 9 128.32 -76.77 1.74
CA LYS A 9 127.53 -76.21 0.65
C LYS A 9 126.27 -77.03 0.38
N ASP A 10 126.41 -78.35 0.38
CA ASP A 10 125.28 -79.26 0.13
C ASP A 10 124.34 -79.31 1.35
N ASN A 11 124.86 -79.28 2.58
CA ASN A 11 124.07 -79.20 3.79
C ASN A 11 123.33 -77.85 3.91
N GLY A 12 123.98 -76.74 3.57
CA GLY A 12 123.35 -75.41 3.55
C GLY A 12 122.17 -75.33 2.57
N ARG A 13 122.33 -75.90 1.37
CA ARG A 13 121.23 -76.02 0.38
C ARG A 13 120.09 -76.88 0.92
N HIS A 14 120.41 -78.02 1.53
CA HIS A 14 119.42 -78.91 2.14
C HIS A 14 118.63 -78.22 3.25
N LEU A 15 119.30 -77.53 4.18
CA LEU A 15 118.65 -76.80 5.27
C LEU A 15 117.77 -75.63 4.76
N HIS A 16 118.21 -74.90 3.74
CA HIS A 16 117.40 -73.84 3.14
C HIS A 16 116.15 -74.37 2.44
N ALA A 17 116.27 -75.47 1.69
CA ALA A 17 115.13 -76.15 1.10
C ALA A 17 114.15 -76.60 2.20
N HIS A 18 114.65 -77.24 3.25
CA HIS A 18 113.84 -77.74 4.36
C HIS A 18 113.14 -76.61 5.14
N ARG A 19 113.80 -75.45 5.33
CA ARG A 19 113.19 -74.25 5.94
C ARG A 19 112.10 -73.65 5.06
N ARG A 20 112.31 -73.57 3.74
CA ARG A 20 111.33 -73.05 2.80
C ARG A 20 110.10 -73.96 2.73
N GLU A 21 110.32 -75.26 2.77
CA GLU A 21 109.27 -76.27 2.75
C GLU A 21 108.46 -76.28 4.06
N ARG A 22 109.12 -76.13 5.22
CA ARG A 22 108.44 -75.93 6.52
C ARG A 22 107.57 -74.67 6.51
N LYS A 23 108.07 -73.54 5.98
CA LYS A 23 107.28 -72.30 5.87
C LYS A 23 106.06 -72.45 4.94
N ARG A 24 106.21 -73.18 3.83
CA ARG A 24 105.11 -73.44 2.88
C ARG A 24 104.05 -74.39 3.45
N LYS A 25 104.45 -75.32 4.33
CA LYS A 25 103.58 -76.31 4.98
C LYS A 25 102.96 -75.83 6.30
N ALA A 26 103.30 -74.63 6.78
CA ALA A 26 102.75 -74.05 8.00
C ALA A 26 101.48 -73.23 7.69
N PRO A 27 100.26 -73.74 7.96
CA PRO A 27 99.01 -73.07 7.57
C PRO A 27 98.81 -71.72 8.29
N GLU A 28 99.34 -71.56 9.50
CA GLU A 28 99.29 -70.33 10.28
C GLU A 28 100.00 -69.16 9.59
N VAL A 29 101.15 -69.42 8.97
CA VAL A 29 101.92 -68.39 8.25
C VAL A 29 101.17 -67.91 7.01
N VAL A 30 100.48 -68.82 6.32
CA VAL A 30 99.68 -68.50 5.14
C VAL A 30 98.46 -67.67 5.54
N ALA A 31 97.70 -68.10 6.56
CA ALA A 31 96.54 -67.37 7.05
C ALA A 31 96.90 -65.94 7.51
N TYR A 32 98.02 -65.78 8.22
CA TYR A 32 98.52 -64.47 8.61
C TYR A 32 98.85 -63.58 7.41
N GLN A 33 99.53 -64.11 6.39
CA GLN A 33 99.86 -63.35 5.17
C GLN A 33 98.59 -62.93 4.41
N THR A 34 97.60 -63.81 4.29
CA THR A 34 96.32 -63.49 3.66
C THR A 34 95.56 -62.42 4.44
N ALA A 35 95.52 -62.51 5.77
CA ALA A 35 94.87 -61.51 6.62
C ALA A 35 95.56 -60.13 6.51
N MET A 36 96.89 -60.10 6.47
CA MET A 36 97.67 -58.86 6.29
C MET A 36 97.44 -58.23 4.92
N ALA A 37 97.37 -59.02 3.85
CA ALA A 37 97.02 -58.53 2.52
C ALA A 37 95.62 -57.90 2.53
N ALA A 38 94.60 -58.62 3.01
CA ALA A 38 93.22 -58.12 3.07
C ALA A 38 93.08 -56.86 3.95
N PHE A 39 93.89 -56.72 5.00
CA PHE A 39 93.94 -55.51 5.81
C PHE A 39 94.53 -54.32 5.01
N GLN A 40 95.68 -54.51 4.37
CA GLN A 40 96.31 -53.47 3.53
C GLN A 40 95.39 -53.03 2.39
N ASP A 41 94.64 -53.96 1.81
CA ASP A 41 93.68 -53.72 0.74
C ASP A 41 92.53 -52.80 1.18
N ARG A 42 91.92 -53.12 2.33
CA ARG A 42 90.85 -52.31 2.93
C ARG A 42 91.34 -50.92 3.33
N TYR A 43 92.55 -50.84 3.89
CA TYR A 43 93.16 -49.56 4.25
C TYR A 43 93.43 -48.69 3.01
N HIS A 44 93.94 -49.29 1.93
CA HIS A 44 94.18 -48.58 0.68
C HIS A 44 92.88 -48.06 0.06
N GLU A 45 91.80 -48.84 0.00
CA GLU A 45 90.50 -48.37 -0.53
C GLU A 45 89.87 -47.27 0.35
N ALA A 46 89.89 -47.43 1.68
CA ALA A 46 89.26 -46.48 2.59
C ALA A 46 90.01 -45.15 2.70
N VAL A 47 91.34 -45.18 2.65
CA VAL A 47 92.22 -44.03 2.94
C VAL A 47 93.22 -43.79 1.81
N GLY A 48 94.00 -44.81 1.42
CA GLY A 48 95.12 -44.67 0.47
C GLY A 48 94.71 -44.07 -0.88
N LYS A 49 93.62 -44.55 -1.46
CA LYS A 49 93.04 -44.10 -2.73
C LYS A 49 92.61 -42.63 -2.66
N ARG A 50 91.97 -42.24 -1.56
CA ARG A 50 91.56 -40.84 -1.30
C ARG A 50 92.75 -39.91 -1.17
N CYS A 51 93.86 -40.38 -0.63
CA CYS A 51 95.10 -39.63 -0.51
C CYS A 51 96.01 -39.70 -1.74
N GLY A 52 95.57 -40.34 -2.84
CA GLY A 52 96.37 -40.50 -4.06
C GLY A 52 97.62 -41.38 -3.87
N LEU A 53 97.60 -42.30 -2.90
CA LEU A 53 98.68 -43.26 -2.65
C LEU A 53 98.47 -44.54 -3.48
N LEU A 54 99.56 -45.19 -3.87
CA LEU A 54 99.52 -46.48 -4.56
C LEU A 54 99.43 -47.63 -3.55
N ARG A 55 98.77 -48.73 -3.96
CA ARG A 55 98.64 -49.95 -3.15
C ARG A 55 99.96 -50.72 -3.01
N ASN A 56 100.72 -50.77 -4.11
CA ASN A 56 102.04 -51.38 -4.14
C ASN A 56 103.12 -50.29 -4.20
N GLY A 57 104.18 -50.46 -3.40
CA GLY A 57 105.36 -49.61 -3.48
C GLY A 57 106.18 -49.86 -4.75
N PRO A 58 107.10 -48.95 -5.09
CA PRO A 58 107.87 -48.98 -6.34
C PRO A 58 108.80 -50.20 -6.50
N GLY A 59 109.02 -51.00 -5.44
CA GLY A 59 109.82 -52.22 -5.51
C GLY A 59 109.05 -53.47 -5.98
N ASN A 60 107.71 -53.46 -5.93
CA ASN A 60 106.90 -54.65 -6.24
C ASN A 60 106.62 -54.80 -7.73
N GLU A 61 106.49 -53.69 -8.45
CA GLU A 61 106.52 -53.62 -9.90
C GLU A 61 107.85 -52.97 -10.28
N ARG A 62 108.61 -53.49 -11.26
CA ARG A 62 109.87 -52.88 -11.73
C ARG A 62 109.59 -51.57 -12.49
N LEU A 63 108.93 -50.61 -11.85
CA LEU A 63 108.61 -49.31 -12.40
C LEU A 63 109.82 -48.40 -12.26
N SER A 64 110.10 -47.64 -13.31
CA SER A 64 111.04 -46.54 -13.17
C SER A 64 110.45 -45.48 -12.23
N MET A 65 111.32 -44.70 -11.58
CA MET A 65 110.92 -43.60 -10.71
C MET A 65 109.97 -42.61 -11.43
N LYS A 66 110.16 -42.43 -12.75
CA LYS A 66 109.29 -41.60 -13.60
C LYS A 66 107.88 -42.18 -13.72
N GLN A 67 107.74 -43.47 -14.03
CA GLN A 67 106.44 -44.14 -14.12
C GLN A 67 105.68 -44.14 -12.78
N TYR A 68 106.41 -44.26 -11.66
CA TYR A 68 105.80 -44.14 -10.32
C TYR A 68 105.29 -42.72 -10.05
N ALA A 69 106.07 -41.69 -10.42
CA ALA A 69 105.64 -40.30 -10.31
C ALA A 69 104.39 -40.03 -11.17
N ASP A 70 104.35 -40.53 -12.40
CA ASP A 70 103.20 -40.39 -13.30
C ASP A 70 101.95 -41.08 -12.74
N ARG A 71 102.07 -42.31 -12.22
CA ARG A 71 100.94 -43.01 -11.57
C ARG A 71 100.45 -42.29 -10.32
N LYS A 72 101.37 -41.74 -9.52
CA LYS A 72 101.01 -40.94 -8.33
C LYS A 72 100.33 -39.64 -8.73
N ALA A 73 100.77 -38.99 -9.81
CA ALA A 73 100.11 -37.80 -10.36
C ALA A 73 98.70 -38.12 -10.87
N HIS A 74 98.55 -39.21 -11.63
CA HIS A 74 97.25 -39.69 -12.09
C HIS A 74 96.31 -40.05 -10.93
N ALA A 75 96.80 -40.74 -9.89
CA ALA A 75 96.01 -41.06 -8.70
C ALA A 75 95.52 -39.81 -7.96
N LYS A 76 96.33 -38.75 -7.91
CA LYS A 76 95.89 -37.45 -7.38
C LYS A 76 94.83 -36.79 -8.25
N GLN A 77 94.96 -36.86 -9.57
CA GLN A 77 93.97 -36.31 -10.49
C GLN A 77 92.63 -37.02 -10.35
N VAL A 78 92.63 -38.37 -10.33
CA VAL A 78 91.42 -39.16 -10.10
C VAL A 78 90.77 -38.83 -8.76
N ALA A 79 91.56 -38.66 -7.69
CA ALA A 79 91.02 -38.26 -6.39
C ALA A 79 90.36 -36.87 -6.42
N ALA A 80 90.97 -35.90 -7.12
CA ALA A 80 90.40 -34.57 -7.30
C ALA A 80 89.11 -34.59 -8.13
N ASP A 81 89.07 -35.40 -9.19
CA ASP A 81 87.89 -35.58 -10.03
C ASP A 81 86.76 -36.27 -9.25
N ASP A 82 87.06 -37.29 -8.45
CA ASP A 82 86.11 -37.97 -7.57
C ASP A 82 85.52 -37.00 -6.52
N GLU A 83 86.35 -36.13 -5.93
CA GLU A 83 85.89 -35.09 -5.00
C GLU A 83 85.00 -34.05 -5.69
N ALA A 84 85.37 -33.59 -6.89
CA ALA A 84 84.57 -32.67 -7.69
C ALA A 84 83.21 -33.28 -8.08
N GLN A 85 83.18 -34.56 -8.47
CA GLN A 85 81.96 -35.30 -8.77
C GLN A 85 81.05 -35.42 -7.54
N ARG A 86 81.61 -35.75 -6.37
CA ARG A 86 80.83 -35.80 -5.11
C ARG A 86 80.25 -34.45 -4.74
N TRP A 87 81.02 -33.38 -4.91
CA TRP A 87 80.53 -32.01 -4.65
C TRP A 87 79.39 -31.64 -5.61
N MET A 88 79.53 -31.94 -6.90
CA MET A 88 78.47 -31.71 -7.89
C MET A 88 77.22 -32.52 -7.59
N ALA A 89 77.36 -33.80 -7.25
CA ALA A 89 76.24 -34.67 -6.86
C ALA A 89 75.50 -34.12 -5.64
N GLN A 90 76.22 -33.68 -4.59
CA GLN A 90 75.59 -33.04 -3.43
C GLN A 90 74.86 -31.74 -3.79
N LYS A 91 75.41 -30.95 -4.72
CA LYS A 91 74.77 -29.72 -5.18
C LYS A 91 73.50 -30.00 -5.98
N ILE A 92 73.48 -31.04 -6.80
CA ILE A 92 72.30 -31.50 -7.55
C ILE A 92 71.22 -31.93 -6.55
N VAL A 93 71.56 -32.82 -5.59
CA VAL A 93 70.60 -33.29 -4.57
C VAL A 93 70.00 -32.11 -3.79
N ARG A 94 70.81 -31.12 -3.39
CA ARG A 94 70.30 -29.92 -2.70
C ARG A 94 69.36 -29.09 -3.57
N LYS A 95 69.65 -28.98 -4.87
CA LYS A 95 68.78 -28.25 -5.80
C LYS A 95 67.48 -29.00 -6.05
N GLU A 96 67.54 -30.32 -6.19
CA GLU A 96 66.36 -31.19 -6.34
C GLU A 96 65.48 -31.09 -5.10
N GLN A 97 66.04 -31.20 -3.89
CA GLN A 97 65.30 -31.01 -2.64
C GLN A 97 64.62 -29.65 -2.55
N ALA A 98 65.35 -28.56 -2.85
CA ALA A 98 64.78 -27.22 -2.84
C ALA A 98 63.70 -27.02 -3.92
N GLN A 99 63.77 -27.76 -5.03
CA GLN A 99 62.76 -27.73 -6.08
C GLN A 99 61.52 -28.54 -5.68
N GLU A 100 61.68 -29.73 -5.11
CA GLU A 100 60.58 -30.51 -4.55
C GLU A 100 59.82 -29.74 -3.47
N GLU A 101 60.52 -29.02 -2.58
CA GLU A 101 59.89 -28.17 -1.57
C GLU A 101 59.03 -27.08 -2.21
N LYS A 102 59.55 -26.40 -3.25
CA LYS A 102 58.78 -25.39 -3.99
C LYS A 102 57.57 -25.97 -4.71
N GLU A 103 57.71 -27.14 -5.33
CA GLU A 103 56.60 -27.83 -6.01
C GLU A 103 55.52 -28.25 -5.01
N ARG A 104 55.92 -28.72 -3.81
CA ARG A 104 54.97 -29.01 -2.72
C ARG A 104 54.26 -27.76 -2.21
N GLU A 105 54.98 -26.65 -2.02
CA GLU A 105 54.38 -25.37 -1.63
C GLU A 105 53.40 -24.86 -2.69
N GLN A 106 53.76 -24.96 -3.97
CA GLN A 106 52.90 -24.59 -5.09
C GLN A 106 51.65 -25.49 -5.17
N ALA A 107 51.79 -26.80 -4.94
CA ALA A 107 50.66 -27.73 -4.90
C ALA A 107 49.69 -27.39 -3.76
N LEU A 108 50.19 -27.11 -2.56
CA LEU A 108 49.38 -26.68 -1.42
C LEU A 108 48.71 -25.32 -1.67
N ALA A 109 49.41 -24.40 -2.32
CA ALA A 109 48.84 -23.10 -2.71
C ALA A 109 47.73 -23.26 -3.76
N ALA A 110 47.92 -24.13 -4.75
CA ALA A 110 46.92 -24.44 -5.75
C ALA A 110 45.67 -25.08 -5.13
N GLU A 111 45.84 -26.03 -4.20
CA GLU A 111 44.73 -26.64 -3.46
C GLU A 111 43.95 -25.61 -2.61
N ARG A 112 44.66 -24.66 -1.98
CA ARG A 112 43.99 -23.57 -1.25
C ARG A 112 43.19 -22.67 -2.19
N LEU A 113 43.74 -22.35 -3.36
CA LEU A 113 43.06 -21.51 -4.35
C LEU A 113 41.82 -22.22 -4.92
N THR A 114 41.90 -23.52 -5.24
CA THR A 114 40.74 -24.28 -5.69
C THR A 114 39.67 -24.38 -4.60
N GLY A 115 40.07 -24.59 -3.34
CA GLY A 115 39.15 -24.57 -2.21
C GLY A 115 38.48 -23.21 -1.97
N MET A 116 39.20 -22.10 -2.18
CA MET A 116 38.64 -20.75 -2.13
C MET A 116 37.69 -20.48 -3.30
N ALA A 117 38.05 -20.92 -4.51
CA ALA A 117 37.21 -20.77 -5.69
C ALA A 117 35.86 -21.50 -5.52
N GLY A 118 35.87 -22.74 -5.02
CA GLY A 118 34.63 -23.49 -4.75
C GLY A 118 33.72 -22.78 -3.73
N LYS A 119 34.29 -22.26 -2.64
CA LYS A 119 33.52 -21.46 -1.67
C LYS A 119 32.92 -20.19 -2.29
N LEU A 120 33.66 -19.56 -3.21
CA LEU A 120 33.18 -18.36 -3.89
C LEU A 120 32.04 -18.69 -4.86
N GLU A 121 32.12 -19.82 -5.57
CA GLU A 121 31.03 -20.34 -6.40
C GLU A 121 29.79 -20.64 -5.56
N ASP A 122 29.93 -21.31 -4.41
CA ASP A 122 28.83 -21.58 -3.48
C ASP A 122 28.18 -20.28 -2.98
N HIS A 123 28.99 -19.28 -2.62
CA HIS A 123 28.50 -17.96 -2.22
C HIS A 123 27.77 -17.25 -3.37
N MET A 124 28.30 -17.30 -4.59
CA MET A 124 27.64 -16.72 -5.77
C MET A 124 26.30 -17.42 -6.07
N ALA A 125 26.25 -18.74 -5.98
CA ALA A 125 25.01 -19.49 -6.14
C ALA A 125 23.98 -19.10 -5.06
N ALA A 126 24.43 -18.94 -3.81
CA ALA A 126 23.58 -18.51 -2.70
C ALA A 126 23.05 -17.08 -2.89
N THR A 127 23.86 -16.13 -3.37
CA THR A 127 23.42 -14.76 -3.62
C THR A 127 22.44 -14.69 -4.80
N VAL A 128 22.66 -15.45 -5.87
CA VAL A 128 21.71 -15.54 -7.00
C VAL A 128 20.36 -16.13 -6.54
N ALA A 129 20.39 -17.20 -5.72
CA ALA A 129 19.18 -17.79 -5.17
C ALA A 129 18.45 -16.81 -4.23
N ALA A 130 19.18 -16.04 -3.42
CA ALA A 130 18.60 -15.00 -2.56
C ALA A 130 17.97 -13.86 -3.38
N ALA A 131 18.64 -13.40 -4.44
CA ALA A 131 18.14 -12.37 -5.35
C ALA A 131 16.85 -12.83 -6.05
N SER A 132 16.80 -14.08 -6.53
CA SER A 132 15.58 -14.65 -7.12
C SER A 132 14.41 -14.71 -6.13
N LYS A 133 14.66 -15.09 -4.87
CA LYS A 133 13.64 -15.08 -3.81
C LYS A 133 13.15 -13.66 -3.50
N LEU A 134 14.04 -12.67 -3.49
CA LEU A 134 13.66 -11.27 -3.27
C LEU A 134 12.80 -10.75 -4.43
N ALA A 135 13.20 -11.00 -5.68
CA ALA A 135 12.41 -10.62 -6.85
C ALA A 135 11.00 -11.25 -6.82
N GLY A 136 10.88 -12.52 -6.42
CA GLY A 136 9.58 -13.17 -6.25
C GLY A 136 8.73 -12.56 -5.13
N ARG A 137 9.34 -12.10 -4.04
CA ARG A 137 8.64 -11.39 -2.95
C ARG A 137 8.18 -10.00 -3.39
N GLU A 138 9.01 -9.26 -4.12
CA GLU A 138 8.67 -7.94 -4.66
C GLU A 138 7.50 -8.04 -5.63
N ALA A 139 7.52 -9.02 -6.55
CA ALA A 139 6.38 -9.28 -7.44
C ALA A 139 5.09 -9.59 -6.68
N ALA A 140 5.15 -10.44 -5.65
CA ALA A 140 3.98 -10.76 -4.82
C ALA A 140 3.46 -9.56 -4.01
N VAL A 141 4.33 -8.62 -3.61
CA VAL A 141 3.92 -7.37 -2.96
C VAL A 141 3.26 -6.44 -3.98
N ALA A 142 3.82 -6.28 -5.17
CA ALA A 142 3.25 -5.47 -6.23
C ALA A 142 1.82 -5.95 -6.60
N GLU A 143 1.61 -7.26 -6.75
CA GLU A 143 0.27 -7.83 -7.01
C GLU A 143 -0.72 -7.52 -5.87
N ARG A 144 -0.27 -7.57 -4.61
CA ARG A 144 -1.10 -7.22 -3.45
C ARG A 144 -1.46 -5.74 -3.41
N GLU A 145 -0.52 -4.86 -3.76
CA GLU A 145 -0.75 -3.42 -3.84
C GLU A 145 -1.73 -3.07 -4.96
N GLU A 146 -1.59 -3.68 -6.13
CA GLU A 146 -2.56 -3.51 -7.23
C GLU A 146 -3.97 -4.00 -6.83
N PHE A 147 -4.05 -5.16 -6.16
CA PHE A 147 -5.32 -5.66 -5.64
C PHE A 147 -5.92 -4.76 -4.57
N ALA A 148 -5.10 -4.21 -3.66
CA ALA A 148 -5.55 -3.27 -2.64
C ALA A 148 -6.06 -1.96 -3.28
N ASN A 149 -5.32 -1.41 -4.22
CA ASN A 149 -5.68 -0.18 -4.95
C ASN A 149 -6.97 -0.34 -5.75
N THR A 150 -7.15 -1.48 -6.43
CA THR A 150 -8.39 -1.76 -7.17
C THR A 150 -9.58 -1.92 -6.23
N ARG A 151 -9.41 -2.59 -5.09
CA ARG A 151 -10.44 -2.69 -4.05
C ARG A 151 -10.79 -1.33 -3.45
N GLU A 152 -9.81 -0.50 -3.15
CA GLU A 152 -10.02 0.86 -2.61
C GLU A 152 -10.79 1.74 -3.61
N ARG A 153 -10.40 1.71 -4.89
CA ARG A 153 -11.13 2.43 -5.96
C ARG A 153 -12.58 1.95 -6.09
N ALA A 154 -12.81 0.63 -6.04
CA ALA A 154 -14.17 0.10 -6.07
C ALA A 154 -14.99 0.55 -4.86
N GLN A 155 -14.39 0.55 -3.65
CA GLN A 155 -15.03 1.04 -2.44
C GLN A 155 -15.35 2.54 -2.53
N ALA A 156 -14.42 3.36 -3.00
CA ALA A 156 -14.63 4.80 -3.21
C ALA A 156 -15.77 5.05 -4.20
N GLN A 157 -15.81 4.33 -5.33
CA GLN A 157 -16.91 4.44 -6.28
C GLN A 157 -18.27 4.05 -5.68
N THR A 158 -18.31 2.99 -4.87
CA THR A 158 -19.56 2.62 -4.18
C THR A 158 -19.99 3.66 -3.14
N ALA A 159 -19.04 4.25 -2.41
CA ALA A 159 -19.32 5.30 -1.43
C ALA A 159 -19.83 6.58 -2.13
N ASP A 160 -19.23 6.98 -3.25
CA ASP A 160 -19.66 8.13 -4.05
C ASP A 160 -21.07 7.92 -4.61
N MET A 161 -21.38 6.72 -5.12
CA MET A 161 -22.74 6.39 -5.57
C MET A 161 -23.76 6.46 -4.43
N GLN A 162 -23.41 5.92 -3.26
CA GLN A 162 -24.28 5.99 -2.07
C GLN A 162 -24.47 7.43 -1.60
N ALA A 163 -23.40 8.24 -1.54
CA ALA A 163 -23.48 9.65 -1.22
C ALA A 163 -24.36 10.41 -2.22
N GLY A 164 -24.18 10.18 -3.53
CA GLY A 164 -25.04 10.75 -4.57
C GLY A 164 -26.51 10.37 -4.42
N GLN A 165 -26.81 9.10 -4.10
CA GLN A 165 -28.18 8.64 -3.83
C GLN A 165 -28.78 9.31 -2.59
N THR A 166 -28.03 9.42 -1.50
CA THR A 166 -28.54 10.08 -0.28
C THR A 166 -28.83 11.56 -0.50
N ILE A 167 -27.97 12.28 -1.22
CA ILE A 167 -28.19 13.67 -1.61
C ILE A 167 -29.43 13.79 -2.51
N ALA A 168 -29.58 12.90 -3.50
CA ALA A 168 -30.74 12.89 -4.39
C ALA A 168 -32.05 12.64 -3.64
N LEU A 169 -32.06 11.69 -2.69
CA LEU A 169 -33.22 11.42 -1.83
C LEU A 169 -33.55 12.63 -0.95
N HIS A 170 -32.56 13.24 -0.31
CA HIS A 170 -32.77 14.42 0.52
C HIS A 170 -33.30 15.62 -0.28
N ASN A 171 -32.76 15.85 -1.48
CA ASN A 171 -33.25 16.89 -2.38
C ASN A 171 -34.69 16.58 -2.86
N GLY A 172 -35.01 15.30 -3.08
CA GLY A 172 -36.36 14.85 -3.40
C GLY A 172 -37.34 15.11 -2.24
N GLU A 173 -36.95 14.76 -1.01
CA GLU A 173 -37.76 14.98 0.20
C GLU A 173 -38.00 16.46 0.47
N THR A 174 -36.97 17.30 0.36
CA THR A 174 -37.11 18.75 0.54
C THR A 174 -38.02 19.36 -0.52
N ARG A 175 -37.92 18.92 -1.78
CA ARG A 175 -38.85 19.34 -2.85
C ARG A 175 -40.29 18.90 -2.57
N LEU A 176 -40.51 17.65 -2.16
CA LEU A 176 -41.84 17.17 -1.81
C LEU A 176 -42.41 17.90 -0.58
N ALA A 177 -41.57 18.24 0.40
CA ALA A 177 -41.98 19.02 1.56
C ALA A 177 -42.40 20.44 1.19
N THR A 178 -41.64 21.12 0.31
CA THR A 178 -42.02 22.45 -0.17
C THR A 178 -43.31 22.40 -0.99
N GLU A 179 -43.47 21.44 -1.90
CA GLU A 179 -44.70 21.23 -2.67
C GLU A 179 -45.91 20.95 -1.75
N ARG A 180 -45.76 20.07 -0.75
CA ARG A 180 -46.81 19.79 0.25
C ARG A 180 -47.20 21.04 1.04
N SER A 181 -46.21 21.85 1.46
CA SER A 181 -46.48 23.09 2.18
C SER A 181 -47.18 24.14 1.32
N ALA A 182 -46.86 24.22 0.02
CA ALA A 182 -47.52 25.10 -0.94
C ALA A 182 -48.99 24.69 -1.14
N LEU A 183 -49.25 23.40 -1.39
CA LEU A 183 -50.59 22.85 -1.51
C LEU A 183 -51.42 23.04 -0.24
N HIS A 184 -50.80 22.90 0.94
CA HIS A 184 -51.50 23.13 2.20
C HIS A 184 -51.90 24.60 2.36
N ARG A 185 -51.01 25.53 2.02
CA ARG A 185 -51.32 26.97 2.03
C ARG A 185 -52.42 27.33 1.05
N GLU A 186 -52.38 26.76 -0.16
CA GLU A 186 -53.42 26.96 -1.17
C GLU A 186 -54.79 26.42 -0.72
N ARG A 187 -54.82 25.22 -0.13
CA ARG A 187 -56.05 24.65 0.46
C ARG A 187 -56.60 25.51 1.60
N LEU A 188 -55.73 26.08 2.44
CA LEU A 188 -56.16 26.99 3.50
C LEU A 188 -56.69 28.30 2.94
N ALA A 189 -56.03 28.89 1.94
CA ALA A 189 -56.49 30.09 1.26
C ALA A 189 -57.86 29.87 0.61
N SER A 190 -58.02 28.79 -0.15
CA SER A 190 -59.29 28.42 -0.78
C SER A 190 -60.40 28.19 0.25
N ARG A 191 -60.11 27.54 1.39
CA ARG A 191 -61.07 27.39 2.49
C ARG A 191 -61.45 28.73 3.13
N ASN A 192 -60.49 29.62 3.32
CA ASN A 192 -60.75 30.94 3.89
C ASN A 192 -61.57 31.80 2.92
N GLU A 193 -61.30 31.74 1.62
CA GLU A 193 -62.11 32.39 0.59
C GLU A 193 -63.53 31.84 0.56
N ALA A 194 -63.71 30.51 0.63
CA ALA A 194 -65.03 29.90 0.69
C ALA A 194 -65.82 30.38 1.92
N ARG A 195 -65.19 30.39 3.11
CA ARG A 195 -65.79 30.93 4.34
C ARG A 195 -66.12 32.43 4.23
N ALA A 196 -65.26 33.21 3.59
CA ALA A 196 -65.49 34.63 3.39
C ALA A 196 -66.69 34.88 2.45
N ARG A 197 -66.84 34.06 1.40
CA ARG A 197 -68.00 34.08 0.50
C ARG A 197 -69.27 33.65 1.22
N GLU A 198 -69.22 32.60 2.03
CA GLU A 198 -70.34 32.13 2.85
C GLU A 198 -70.80 33.24 3.81
N ALA A 199 -69.87 33.86 4.55
CA ALA A 199 -70.19 34.97 5.44
C ALA A 199 -70.67 36.25 4.72
N ASP A 200 -70.34 36.44 3.44
CA ASP A 200 -70.89 37.53 2.61
C ASP A 200 -72.31 37.20 2.13
N LEU A 201 -72.55 35.95 1.73
CA LEU A 201 -73.87 35.45 1.37
C LEU A 201 -74.82 35.52 2.57
N ASP A 202 -74.41 35.05 3.75
CA ASP A 202 -75.20 35.15 4.99
C ASP A 202 -75.59 36.60 5.30
N ARG A 203 -74.67 37.55 5.14
CA ARG A 203 -74.94 38.99 5.33
C ARG A 203 -75.95 39.53 4.32
N ARG A 204 -75.84 39.11 3.05
CA ARG A 204 -76.81 39.48 2.01
C ARG A 204 -78.18 38.88 2.28
N GLU A 205 -78.23 37.60 2.64
CA GLU A 205 -79.48 36.90 3.00
C GLU A 205 -80.17 37.57 4.18
N GLN A 206 -79.45 37.93 5.24
CA GLN A 206 -80.01 38.69 6.36
C GLN A 206 -80.54 40.07 5.93
N THR A 207 -79.83 40.75 5.03
CA THR A 207 -80.27 42.06 4.51
C THR A 207 -81.55 41.92 3.68
N VAL A 208 -81.61 40.92 2.81
CA VAL A 208 -82.80 40.63 2.00
C VAL A 208 -83.97 40.22 2.90
N ALA A 209 -83.77 39.33 3.88
CA ALA A 209 -84.80 38.94 4.82
C ALA A 209 -85.34 40.14 5.63
N SER A 210 -84.47 41.06 6.05
CA SER A 210 -84.89 42.31 6.70
C SER A 210 -85.71 43.21 5.78
N GLN A 211 -85.34 43.29 4.49
CA GLN A 211 -86.09 44.06 3.49
C GLN A 211 -87.44 43.41 3.17
N GLU A 212 -87.50 42.09 3.04
CA GLU A 212 -88.75 41.34 2.82
C GLU A 212 -89.71 41.53 3.99
N GLN A 213 -89.22 41.44 5.24
CA GLN A 213 -90.00 41.73 6.43
C GLN A 213 -90.51 43.18 6.43
N GLU A 214 -89.67 44.14 6.07
CA GLU A 214 -90.06 45.55 5.98
C GLU A 214 -91.15 45.77 4.91
N VAL A 215 -91.06 45.11 3.75
CA VAL A 215 -92.09 45.14 2.70
C VAL A 215 -93.39 44.49 3.19
N ALA A 216 -93.33 43.34 3.86
CA ALA A 216 -94.50 42.67 4.38
C ALA A 216 -95.26 43.55 5.38
N GLU A 217 -94.54 44.16 6.34
CA GLU A 217 -95.12 45.09 7.32
C GLU A 217 -95.65 46.38 6.66
N ALA A 218 -95.03 46.84 5.59
CA ALA A 218 -95.50 47.98 4.81
C ALA A 218 -96.81 47.68 4.06
N VAL A 219 -96.90 46.49 3.44
CA VAL A 219 -98.09 46.03 2.74
C VAL A 219 -99.25 45.83 3.71
N GLU A 220 -99.00 45.21 4.86
CA GLU A 220 -99.98 45.06 5.94
C GLU A 220 -100.48 46.43 6.41
N ALA A 221 -99.57 47.38 6.67
CA ALA A 221 -99.94 48.73 7.08
C ALA A 221 -100.72 49.50 6.00
N ILE A 222 -100.38 49.35 4.71
CA ILE A 222 -101.17 49.91 3.61
C ILE A 222 -102.57 49.28 3.58
N GLY A 223 -102.67 47.95 3.74
CA GLY A 223 -103.94 47.23 3.84
C GLY A 223 -104.82 47.76 4.96
N ASP A 224 -104.28 47.88 6.17
CA ASP A 224 -104.99 48.44 7.35
C ASP A 224 -105.50 49.86 7.08
N MET A 225 -104.69 50.70 6.42
CA MET A 225 -105.10 52.07 6.10
C MET A 225 -106.19 52.11 5.02
N VAL A 226 -106.13 51.24 4.02
CA VAL A 226 -107.18 51.12 3.00
C VAL A 226 -108.48 50.66 3.66
N GLU A 227 -108.42 49.63 4.51
CA GLU A 227 -109.59 49.11 5.21
C GLU A 227 -110.23 50.17 6.13
N GLN A 228 -109.42 50.94 6.88
CA GLN A 228 -109.91 52.07 7.66
C GLN A 228 -110.55 53.16 6.79
N THR A 229 -110.03 53.38 5.57
CA THR A 229 -110.64 54.31 4.61
C THR A 229 -111.99 53.80 4.14
N GLU A 230 -112.11 52.51 3.81
CA GLU A 230 -113.36 51.88 3.36
C GLU A 230 -114.44 51.91 4.46
N ARG A 231 -114.05 51.77 5.72
CA ARG A 231 -114.95 51.87 6.89
C ARG A 231 -115.34 53.30 7.26
N GLY A 232 -114.73 54.32 6.63
CA GLY A 232 -114.94 55.72 6.97
C GLY A 232 -114.29 56.15 8.29
N GLU A 233 -113.32 55.38 8.79
CA GLU A 233 -112.60 55.62 10.05
C GLU A 233 -111.41 56.58 9.88
N ILE A 234 -111.17 57.07 8.67
CA ILE A 234 -110.17 58.11 8.38
C ILE A 234 -110.88 59.42 8.08
N THR A 235 -110.63 60.43 8.90
CA THR A 235 -111.15 61.80 8.74
C THR A 235 -110.00 62.78 8.54
N ALA A 236 -110.27 63.89 7.84
CA ALA A 236 -109.28 64.94 7.61
C ALA A 236 -109.85 66.28 8.10
N GLU A 237 -109.56 66.65 9.35
CA GLU A 237 -109.92 67.95 9.91
C GLU A 237 -108.70 68.86 10.03
N GLY A 238 -108.84 70.13 9.59
CA GLY A 238 -107.82 71.17 9.78
C GLY A 238 -106.46 70.88 9.12
N GLY A 239 -106.43 70.09 8.05
CA GLY A 239 -105.18 69.69 7.39
C GLY A 239 -104.36 68.66 8.17
N LYS A 240 -104.94 68.04 9.21
CA LYS A 240 -104.42 66.85 9.89
C LYS A 240 -105.30 65.66 9.53
N MET A 241 -104.67 64.50 9.36
CA MET A 241 -105.37 63.24 9.08
C MET A 241 -105.51 62.50 10.39
N GLU A 242 -106.74 62.21 10.80
CA GLU A 242 -107.04 61.40 11.97
C GLU A 242 -107.47 60.01 11.49
N MET A 243 -106.80 59.00 12.04
CA MET A 243 -107.06 57.58 11.75
C MET A 243 -107.57 56.93 13.03
N GLY A 244 -108.53 56.01 12.93
CA GLY A 244 -109.00 55.21 14.07
C GLY A 244 -107.86 54.44 14.76
N TYR A 245 -106.89 53.96 13.98
CA TYR A 245 -105.64 53.40 14.49
C TYR A 245 -104.50 53.63 13.49
N ILE A 246 -103.35 54.12 13.96
CA ILE A 246 -102.18 54.30 13.11
C ILE A 246 -101.36 53.00 13.11
N PRO A 247 -101.18 52.30 11.97
CA PRO A 247 -100.36 51.10 11.92
C PRO A 247 -98.94 51.37 12.42
N ARG A 248 -98.37 50.43 13.19
CA ARG A 248 -97.04 50.60 13.81
C ARG A 248 -95.93 50.89 12.80
N PHE A 249 -96.04 50.34 11.58
CA PHE A 249 -95.12 50.65 10.50
C PHE A 249 -95.14 52.14 10.15
N VAL A 250 -96.33 52.75 10.03
CA VAL A 250 -96.51 54.18 9.73
C VAL A 250 -96.03 55.05 10.89
N GLN A 251 -96.23 54.63 12.14
CA GLN A 251 -95.69 55.32 13.31
C GLN A 251 -94.15 55.37 13.27
N ARG A 252 -93.50 54.24 12.98
CA ARG A 252 -92.03 54.20 12.82
C ARG A 252 -91.58 55.10 11.66
N CYS A 253 -92.24 55.04 10.50
CA CYS A 253 -91.96 55.94 9.37
C CYS A 253 -92.08 57.43 9.74
N ALA A 254 -93.04 57.79 10.58
CA ALA A 254 -93.28 59.18 10.98
C ALA A 254 -92.16 59.74 11.86
N VAL A 255 -91.51 58.90 12.68
CA VAL A 255 -90.40 59.28 13.56
C VAL A 255 -89.06 59.23 12.83
N THR A 256 -88.92 58.41 11.78
CA THR A 256 -87.70 58.36 10.96
C THR A 256 -87.55 59.65 10.12
N PRO A 257 -86.42 60.37 10.23
CA PRO A 257 -86.12 61.54 9.38
C PRO A 257 -86.17 61.19 7.88
N PRO A 258 -86.59 62.10 6.99
CA PRO A 258 -86.73 61.82 5.56
C PRO A 258 -85.48 61.21 4.93
N ASP A 259 -84.29 61.72 5.27
CA ASP A 259 -83.01 61.29 4.71
C ASP A 259 -82.56 59.90 5.20
N ALA A 260 -83.18 59.39 6.27
CA ALA A 260 -82.89 58.09 6.88
C ALA A 260 -83.96 57.03 6.59
N ARG A 261 -84.99 57.35 5.80
CA ARG A 261 -86.07 56.41 5.47
C ARG A 261 -85.63 55.41 4.41
N SER A 262 -85.99 54.14 4.61
CA SER A 262 -85.82 53.12 3.57
C SER A 262 -86.66 53.46 2.32
N PRO A 263 -86.36 52.86 1.14
CA PRO A 263 -87.20 53.01 -0.05
C PRO A 263 -88.67 52.62 0.19
N VAL A 264 -88.90 51.60 1.02
CA VAL A 264 -90.24 51.10 1.39
C VAL A 264 -90.96 52.13 2.29
N GLN A 265 -90.26 52.68 3.28
CA GLN A 265 -90.81 53.74 4.14
C GLN A 265 -91.15 55.00 3.35
N HIS A 266 -90.34 55.36 2.35
CA HIS A 266 -90.63 56.44 1.42
C HIS A 266 -91.92 56.20 0.63
N LEU A 267 -92.15 54.96 0.17
CA LEU A 267 -93.35 54.60 -0.56
C LEU A 267 -94.60 54.68 0.33
N VAL A 268 -94.54 54.15 1.56
CA VAL A 268 -95.65 54.25 2.53
C VAL A 268 -95.91 55.71 2.92
N ALA A 269 -94.88 56.52 3.16
CA ALA A 269 -95.05 57.94 3.47
C ALA A 269 -95.73 58.72 2.32
N ARG A 270 -95.40 58.40 1.06
CA ARG A 270 -96.08 58.96 -0.12
C ARG A 270 -97.53 58.50 -0.21
N PHE A 271 -97.80 57.23 0.10
CA PHE A 271 -99.15 56.67 0.12
C PHE A 271 -100.03 57.34 1.20
N VAL A 272 -99.50 57.54 2.41
CA VAL A 272 -100.16 58.32 3.47
C VAL A 272 -100.47 59.74 3.00
N GLY A 273 -99.52 60.40 2.32
CA GLY A 273 -99.74 61.71 1.70
C GLY A 273 -100.77 61.71 0.56
N LEU A 274 -100.95 60.58 -0.14
CA LEU A 274 -102.02 60.39 -1.13
C LEU A 274 -103.38 60.24 -0.43
N LEU A 275 -103.50 59.36 0.56
CA LEU A 275 -104.73 59.16 1.34
C LEU A 275 -105.21 60.47 1.96
N LYS A 276 -104.30 61.24 2.58
CA LYS A 276 -104.62 62.56 3.11
C LYS A 276 -105.26 63.48 2.06
N ARG A 277 -104.74 63.49 0.83
CA ARG A 277 -105.30 64.29 -0.27
C ARG A 277 -106.67 63.78 -0.71
N VAL A 278 -106.86 62.46 -0.81
CA VAL A 278 -108.13 61.84 -1.20
C VAL A 278 -109.21 62.10 -0.16
N VAL A 279 -108.94 61.86 1.13
CA VAL A 279 -109.90 62.08 2.22
C VAL A 279 -110.27 63.56 2.36
N THR A 280 -109.30 64.48 2.21
CA THR A 280 -109.58 65.93 2.22
C THR A 280 -110.49 66.34 1.05
N ALA A 281 -110.31 65.72 -0.14
CA ALA A 281 -111.14 65.98 -1.30
C ALA A 281 -112.58 65.42 -1.17
N TRP A 282 -112.76 64.31 -0.46
CA TRP A 282 -114.09 63.72 -0.19
C TRP A 282 -114.85 64.41 0.95
N GLY A 283 -114.16 64.95 1.97
CA GLY A 283 -114.77 65.59 3.13
C GLY A 283 -115.25 67.04 2.94
N GLY A 284 -115.24 67.58 1.72
CA GLY A 284 -115.71 68.95 1.46
C GLY A 284 -114.84 70.07 2.06
N GLY A 285 -113.54 69.80 2.30
CA GLY A 285 -112.57 70.78 2.77
C GLY A 285 -111.80 71.44 1.62
N SER A 286 -111.67 72.76 1.66
CA SER A 286 -110.92 73.57 0.69
C SER A 286 -109.49 73.06 0.45
N GLU A 287 -109.07 73.04 -0.81
CA GLU A 287 -107.72 72.69 -1.29
C GLU A 287 -106.59 73.17 -0.35
N PRO A 288 -105.64 72.29 0.05
CA PRO A 288 -104.35 72.75 0.52
C PRO A 288 -103.51 73.18 -0.69
N ARG A 289 -103.06 74.45 -0.67
CA ARG A 289 -102.17 75.07 -1.66
C ARG A 289 -100.99 74.17 -2.02
N ARG A 290 -100.69 74.13 -3.33
CA ARG A 290 -99.39 73.74 -3.90
C ARG A 290 -98.25 74.37 -3.09
N ASN A 291 -97.34 73.54 -2.60
CA ASN A 291 -95.96 73.96 -2.33
C ASN A 291 -95.08 73.31 -3.40
N GLU A 292 -94.61 74.15 -4.32
CA GLU A 292 -93.44 73.89 -5.15
C GLU A 292 -92.19 73.80 -4.25
N PRO A 293 -91.25 72.90 -4.52
CA PRO A 293 -89.93 72.95 -3.89
C PRO A 293 -88.99 73.86 -4.69
N GLN A 294 -88.35 74.78 -3.97
CA GLN A 294 -86.96 75.20 -4.24
C GLN A 294 -86.02 74.09 -3.79
#